data_AF-A0A1Y2U217-F1
#
_entry.id   AF-A0A1Y2U217-F1
#
_cell.length_a   1.000
_cell.length_b   1.000
_cell.length_c   1.000
_cell.angle_alpha   90.00
_cell.angle_beta   90.00
_cell.angle_gamma   90.00
#
_symmetry.space_group_name_H-M   'P 1'
#
loop_
_entity.id
_entity.type
_entity.pdbx_description
1 polymer ?
#
loop_
_entity_poly.entity_id
_entity_poly.type
_entity_poly.pdbx_seq_one_letter_code
_entity_poly.pdbx_strand_id
1 'polypeptide(L)'
;MATTCPPKKPLVAILGTTGTGKSDLAVDLALKFNGEIINADAMQMYKGLPVITNQLSLKEQQGVPHHLLATIEPNEPTWTVDVFAREASRLIKEIRSRGKLPIVVGGTHYYIHALLFEDHLVGSQATENITQFPILDGPTDLMLKRLREVDPVMADRWHPDDRRKIKRSLEIYLTTGKRASDIYAEQKQAKTTSDSPREPWQSLMFWVYTDPEVLKERLDKRVDKMYKTGLMDEVKSLHESRRLRSELGEAVDLTRGIWQSIGYKQMEPVLEAERDGANLEKVDQLKEAGLEEIKVATRQYAKYQLRWIRRQSIPAFKEHGAMDYLFLLDSSDASNFSANVLKPAANICRGFLDSKTLIKPTELSSTANQVLAAFANSDAPAKATFKVKTCATCGVSLQSEDQWEKHVKGRKHHRALRNLKKTALVPLDSGAKNAEKELGILSKPEENLK
;
A
#
# COMPACT_ATOMS: atom_id res chain seq x y z
N MET A 1 0.36 26.84 -24.09
CA MET A 1 -1.09 26.73 -23.85
C MET A 1 -1.59 25.62 -24.75
N ALA A 2 -1.96 24.47 -24.19
CA ALA A 2 -2.43 23.35 -24.99
C ALA A 2 -3.90 23.56 -25.36
N THR A 3 -4.14 23.91 -26.62
CA THR A 3 -5.47 23.79 -27.25
C THR A 3 -5.79 22.29 -27.35
N THR A 4 -6.63 21.78 -26.46
CA THR A 4 -6.95 20.36 -26.40
C THR A 4 -8.20 20.07 -27.22
N CYS A 5 -8.10 19.24 -28.25
CA CYS A 5 -9.27 18.54 -28.81
C CYS A 5 -9.95 17.69 -27.72
N PRO A 6 -11.26 17.37 -27.86
CA PRO A 6 -11.97 16.60 -26.85
C PRO A 6 -11.29 15.25 -26.63
N PRO A 7 -11.20 14.78 -25.38
CA PRO A 7 -10.66 13.47 -25.12
C PRO A 7 -11.49 12.44 -25.91
N LYS A 8 -10.85 11.69 -26.80
CA LYS A 8 -11.46 10.58 -27.54
C LYS A 8 -12.01 9.51 -26.60
N LYS A 9 -11.37 9.32 -25.45
CA LYS A 9 -11.69 8.27 -24.47
C LYS A 9 -11.53 8.82 -23.06
N PRO A 10 -12.42 9.72 -22.60
CA PRO A 10 -12.28 10.34 -21.29
C PRO A 10 -12.31 9.29 -20.18
N LEU A 11 -11.52 9.54 -19.14
CA LEU A 11 -11.52 8.81 -17.88
C LEU A 11 -11.38 9.83 -16.76
N VAL A 12 -12.21 9.74 -15.71
CA VAL A 12 -12.02 10.56 -14.52
C VAL A 12 -11.47 9.67 -13.40
N ALA A 13 -10.40 10.10 -12.74
CA ALA A 13 -9.80 9.40 -11.61
C ALA A 13 -9.81 10.30 -10.36
N ILE A 14 -10.32 9.79 -9.25
CA ILE A 14 -10.44 10.52 -7.99
C ILE A 14 -9.53 9.87 -6.95
N LEU A 15 -8.50 10.61 -6.57
CA LEU A 15 -7.44 10.25 -5.65
C LEU A 15 -7.62 11.00 -4.33
N GLY A 16 -7.14 10.41 -3.24
CA GLY A 16 -7.00 11.10 -1.96
C GLY A 16 -6.95 10.13 -0.80
N THR A 17 -6.79 10.65 0.42
CA THR A 17 -6.76 9.81 1.62
C THR A 17 -8.17 9.37 2.01
N THR A 18 -8.27 8.34 2.86
CA THR A 18 -9.56 7.98 3.47
C THR A 18 -10.12 9.16 4.28
N GLY A 19 -11.45 9.36 4.29
CA GLY A 19 -12.10 10.47 5.01
C GLY A 19 -12.15 11.85 4.32
N THR A 20 -11.65 12.00 3.10
CA THR A 20 -11.65 13.32 2.40
C THR A 20 -12.91 13.61 1.56
N GLY A 21 -13.88 12.69 1.47
CA GLY A 21 -15.10 12.90 0.66
C GLY A 21 -14.98 12.51 -0.81
N LYS A 22 -14.02 11.62 -1.16
CA LYS A 22 -13.84 11.13 -2.55
C LYS A 22 -15.11 10.50 -3.13
N SER A 23 -15.80 9.72 -2.31
CA SER A 23 -17.03 9.02 -2.67
C SER A 23 -18.14 10.01 -3.01
N ASP A 24 -18.32 11.05 -2.20
CA ASP A 24 -19.32 12.10 -2.43
C ASP A 24 -19.05 12.85 -3.74
N LEU A 25 -17.77 13.16 -4.01
CA LEU A 25 -17.38 13.78 -5.27
C LEU A 25 -17.61 12.85 -6.47
N ALA A 26 -17.34 11.55 -6.33
CA ALA A 26 -17.56 10.58 -7.40
C ALA A 26 -19.04 10.49 -7.80
N VAL A 27 -19.93 10.40 -6.80
CA VAL A 27 -21.38 10.34 -7.01
C VAL A 27 -21.89 11.65 -7.64
N ASP A 28 -21.47 12.81 -7.14
CA ASP A 28 -21.85 14.11 -7.72
C ASP A 28 -21.44 14.26 -9.19
N LEU A 29 -20.21 13.86 -9.54
CA LEU A 29 -19.75 13.86 -10.93
C LEU A 29 -20.52 12.85 -11.79
N ALA A 30 -20.80 11.65 -11.28
CA ALA A 30 -21.55 10.64 -12.02
C ALA A 30 -22.97 11.10 -12.35
N LEU A 31 -23.66 11.73 -11.38
CA LEU A 31 -24.99 12.30 -11.60
C LEU A 31 -24.98 13.43 -12.64
N LYS A 32 -23.98 14.31 -12.60
CA LYS A 32 -23.89 15.48 -13.50
C LYS A 32 -23.48 15.13 -14.93
N PHE A 33 -22.66 14.09 -15.10
CA PHE A 33 -22.04 13.75 -16.38
C PHE A 33 -22.45 12.38 -16.92
N ASN A 34 -23.57 11.82 -16.43
CA ASN A 34 -24.08 10.50 -16.82
C ASN A 34 -22.99 9.42 -16.74
N GLY A 35 -22.28 9.40 -15.60
CA GLY A 35 -21.15 8.53 -15.36
C GLY A 35 -21.52 7.27 -14.60
N GLU A 36 -20.59 6.31 -14.59
CA GLU A 36 -20.63 5.13 -13.73
C GLU A 36 -19.32 5.02 -12.96
N ILE A 37 -19.40 4.54 -11.71
CA ILE A 37 -18.28 4.55 -10.77
C ILE A 37 -17.61 3.19 -10.75
N ILE A 38 -16.28 3.16 -10.80
CA ILE A 38 -15.45 1.97 -10.62
C ILE A 38 -14.69 2.14 -9.30
N ASN A 39 -14.94 1.25 -8.34
CA ASN A 39 -14.23 1.23 -7.07
C ASN A 39 -12.78 0.73 -7.26
N ALA A 40 -11.82 1.47 -6.73
CA ALA A 40 -10.40 1.16 -6.69
C ALA A 40 -9.87 1.14 -5.25
N ASP A 41 -10.68 0.68 -4.29
CA ASP A 41 -10.27 0.37 -2.92
C ASP A 41 -10.36 -1.14 -2.66
N ALA A 42 -9.21 -1.78 -2.43
CA ALA A 42 -9.09 -3.23 -2.31
C ALA A 42 -9.95 -3.82 -1.19
N MET A 43 -10.21 -3.09 -0.10
CA MET A 43 -11.03 -3.59 1.00
C MET A 43 -12.52 -3.50 0.68
N GLN A 44 -12.95 -2.44 -0.02
CA GLN A 44 -14.35 -2.23 -0.41
C GLN A 44 -14.86 -3.20 -1.48
N MET A 45 -13.95 -3.96 -2.10
CA MET A 45 -14.33 -5.00 -3.05
C MET A 45 -14.98 -6.21 -2.37
N TYR A 46 -14.78 -6.40 -1.06
CA TYR A 46 -15.32 -7.54 -0.31
C TYR A 46 -16.80 -7.38 0.06
N LYS A 47 -17.57 -8.44 -0.08
CA LYS A 47 -18.99 -8.52 0.28
C LYS A 47 -19.22 -8.65 1.78
N GLY A 48 -20.41 -8.24 2.22
CA GLY A 48 -20.92 -8.48 3.57
C GLY A 48 -20.28 -7.64 4.68
N LEU A 49 -19.46 -6.64 4.32
CA LEU A 49 -18.63 -5.88 5.27
C LEU A 49 -18.70 -4.35 5.07
N PRO A 50 -19.90 -3.77 4.92
CA PRO A 50 -20.05 -2.35 4.61
C PRO A 50 -19.50 -1.41 5.69
N VAL A 51 -19.57 -1.76 6.97
CA VAL A 51 -19.13 -0.90 8.08
C VAL A 51 -17.61 -0.87 8.17
N ILE A 52 -16.96 -2.02 8.35
CA ILE A 52 -15.49 -2.10 8.52
C ILE A 52 -14.74 -1.60 7.28
N THR A 53 -15.28 -1.82 6.08
CA THR A 53 -14.67 -1.35 4.82
C THR A 53 -15.18 0.02 4.37
N ASN A 54 -16.10 0.64 5.14
CA ASN A 54 -16.66 1.97 4.89
C ASN A 54 -17.22 2.10 3.46
N GLN A 55 -18.06 1.15 3.05
CA GLN A 55 -18.74 1.18 1.75
C GLN A 55 -19.85 2.24 1.75
N LEU A 56 -20.10 2.81 0.58
CA LEU A 56 -21.25 3.69 0.36
C LEU A 56 -22.55 2.89 0.51
N SER A 57 -23.46 3.36 1.35
CA SER A 57 -24.81 2.81 1.42
C SER A 57 -25.57 3.06 0.12
N LEU A 58 -26.58 2.24 -0.20
CA LEU A 58 -27.40 2.42 -1.41
C LEU A 58 -28.05 3.81 -1.49
N LYS A 59 -28.37 4.42 -0.35
CA LYS A 59 -28.90 5.78 -0.27
C LYS A 59 -27.85 6.83 -0.68
N GLU A 60 -26.61 6.66 -0.24
CA GLU A 60 -25.50 7.56 -0.59
C GLU A 60 -25.03 7.36 -2.03
N GLN A 61 -25.24 6.18 -2.61
CA GLN A 61 -24.96 5.93 -4.03
C GLN A 61 -25.92 6.67 -4.97
N GLN A 62 -27.09 7.12 -4.48
CA GLN A 62 -28.07 7.91 -5.24
C GLN A 62 -28.49 7.29 -6.60
N GLY A 63 -28.52 5.96 -6.68
CA GLY A 63 -28.86 5.23 -7.91
C GLY A 63 -27.76 5.18 -8.96
N VAL A 64 -26.56 5.72 -8.68
CA VAL A 64 -25.41 5.63 -9.59
C VAL A 64 -24.84 4.20 -9.57
N PRO A 65 -24.64 3.57 -10.74
CA PRO A 65 -24.00 2.25 -10.81
C PRO A 65 -22.58 2.27 -10.26
N HIS A 66 -22.30 1.37 -9.31
CA HIS A 66 -20.98 1.14 -8.74
C HIS A 66 -20.46 -0.24 -9.15
N HIS A 67 -19.32 -0.26 -9.82
CA HIS A 67 -18.62 -1.48 -10.22
C HIS A 67 -17.47 -1.78 -9.26
N LEU A 68 -17.13 -3.07 -9.11
CA LEU A 68 -16.09 -3.55 -8.20
C LEU A 68 -16.29 -3.17 -6.72
N LEU A 69 -17.53 -2.86 -6.32
CA LEU A 69 -17.92 -2.62 -4.93
C LEU A 69 -18.68 -3.85 -4.42
N ALA A 70 -18.24 -4.46 -3.32
CA ALA A 70 -18.84 -5.69 -2.79
C ALA A 70 -19.07 -6.77 -3.87
N THR A 71 -18.00 -7.11 -4.60
CA THR A 71 -18.03 -8.09 -5.70
C THR A 71 -17.32 -9.40 -5.37
N ILE A 72 -16.37 -9.37 -4.43
CA ILE A 72 -15.52 -10.49 -4.04
C ILE A 72 -16.04 -11.08 -2.72
N GLU A 73 -16.20 -12.40 -2.63
CA GLU A 73 -16.51 -13.04 -1.35
C GLU A 73 -15.30 -13.00 -0.38
N PRO A 74 -15.50 -12.91 0.95
CA PRO A 74 -14.40 -12.92 1.93
C PRO A 74 -13.46 -14.14 1.86
N ASN A 75 -13.89 -15.24 1.25
CA ASN A 75 -13.12 -16.47 1.04
C ASN A 75 -12.44 -16.54 -0.32
N GLU A 76 -12.78 -15.67 -1.27
CA GLU A 76 -12.13 -15.62 -2.58
C GLU A 76 -10.68 -15.14 -2.45
N PRO A 77 -9.81 -15.59 -3.37
CA PRO A 77 -8.42 -15.14 -3.40
C PRO A 77 -8.35 -13.62 -3.56
N THR A 78 -7.46 -12.99 -2.81
CA THR A 78 -7.24 -11.55 -2.91
C THR A 78 -6.82 -11.18 -4.33
N TRP A 79 -7.53 -10.24 -4.94
CA TRP A 79 -7.17 -9.75 -6.27
C TRP A 79 -5.79 -9.11 -6.25
N THR A 80 -4.98 -9.46 -7.24
CA THR A 80 -3.74 -8.75 -7.52
C THR A 80 -4.03 -7.48 -8.33
N VAL A 81 -3.04 -6.60 -8.41
CA VAL A 81 -3.14 -5.39 -9.23
C VAL A 81 -3.39 -5.71 -10.72
N ASP A 82 -2.87 -6.83 -11.22
CA ASP A 82 -3.08 -7.26 -12.61
C ASP A 82 -4.54 -7.62 -12.86
N VAL A 83 -5.14 -8.39 -11.94
CA VAL A 83 -6.56 -8.77 -12.01
C VAL A 83 -7.43 -7.51 -11.96
N PHE A 84 -7.15 -6.62 -11.02
CA PHE A 84 -7.85 -5.34 -10.93
C PHE A 84 -7.73 -4.53 -12.22
N ALA A 85 -6.51 -4.33 -12.74
CA ALA A 85 -6.30 -3.49 -13.93
C ALA A 85 -6.99 -4.07 -15.16
N ARG A 86 -6.99 -5.39 -15.33
CA ARG A 86 -7.70 -6.08 -16.41
C ARG A 86 -9.22 -5.89 -16.30
N GLU A 87 -9.81 -6.16 -15.13
CA GLU A 87 -11.25 -6.01 -14.93
C GLU A 87 -11.71 -4.56 -15.00
N ALA A 88 -10.97 -3.63 -14.40
CA ALA A 88 -11.24 -2.20 -14.51
C ALA A 88 -11.17 -1.73 -15.97
N SER A 89 -10.18 -2.18 -16.74
CA SER A 89 -10.06 -1.85 -18.17
C SER A 89 -11.22 -2.42 -19.00
N ARG A 90 -11.68 -3.64 -18.68
CA ARG A 90 -12.87 -4.25 -19.30
C ARG A 90 -14.12 -3.41 -19.01
N LEU A 91 -14.35 -3.06 -17.75
CA LEU A 91 -15.47 -2.23 -17.31
C LEU A 91 -15.44 -0.83 -17.94
N ILE A 92 -14.27 -0.21 -18.05
CA ILE A 92 -14.11 1.09 -18.73
C ILE A 92 -14.59 1.01 -20.18
N LYS A 93 -14.24 -0.05 -20.92
CA LYS A 93 -14.71 -0.25 -22.30
C LYS A 93 -16.22 -0.45 -22.33
N GLU A 94 -16.76 -1.21 -21.39
CA GLU A 94 -18.20 -1.49 -21.27
C GLU A 94 -19.01 -0.21 -20.99
N ILE A 95 -18.59 0.59 -20.01
CA ILE A 95 -19.21 1.87 -19.65
C ILE A 95 -19.19 2.82 -20.85
N ARG A 96 -18.05 2.91 -21.55
CA ARG A 96 -17.92 3.72 -22.77
C ARG A 96 -18.83 3.24 -23.90
N SER A 97 -19.01 1.93 -24.06
CA SER A 97 -19.91 1.36 -25.06
C SER A 97 -21.38 1.77 -24.83
N ARG A 98 -21.76 2.06 -23.58
CA ARG A 98 -23.05 2.63 -23.19
C ARG A 98 -23.14 4.16 -23.34
N GLY A 99 -22.09 4.81 -23.86
CA GLY A 99 -22.01 6.26 -23.98
C GLY A 99 -21.86 7.00 -22.64
N LYS A 100 -21.40 6.32 -21.59
CA LYS A 100 -21.27 6.87 -20.24
C LYS A 100 -19.82 7.18 -19.87
N LEU A 101 -19.64 8.06 -18.90
CA LEU A 101 -18.34 8.47 -18.40
C LEU A 101 -17.82 7.50 -17.31
N PRO A 102 -16.71 6.79 -17.51
CA PRO A 102 -16.10 5.99 -16.44
C PRO A 102 -15.42 6.90 -15.41
N ILE A 103 -15.75 6.73 -14.13
CA ILE A 103 -15.19 7.45 -13.00
C ILE A 103 -14.57 6.45 -12.03
N VAL A 104 -13.24 6.45 -11.91
CA VAL A 104 -12.50 5.57 -11.00
C VAL A 104 -12.26 6.29 -9.69
N VAL A 105 -12.65 5.70 -8.56
CA VAL A 105 -12.47 6.29 -7.22
C VAL A 105 -11.93 5.26 -6.26
N GLY A 106 -10.95 5.63 -5.44
CA GLY A 106 -10.43 4.69 -4.44
C GLY A 106 -9.31 5.23 -3.56
N GLY A 107 -9.09 4.53 -2.45
CA GLY A 107 -7.96 4.75 -1.55
C GLY A 107 -6.73 3.90 -1.87
N THR A 108 -6.85 2.90 -2.74
CA THR A 108 -5.71 2.07 -3.15
C THR A 108 -5.03 2.72 -4.35
N HIS A 109 -4.22 3.76 -4.10
CA HIS A 109 -3.52 4.52 -5.16
C HIS A 109 -2.68 3.64 -6.09
N TYR A 110 -2.20 2.50 -5.61
CA TYR A 110 -1.49 1.51 -6.42
C TYR A 110 -2.33 0.96 -7.58
N TYR A 111 -3.61 0.70 -7.35
CA TYR A 111 -4.55 0.20 -8.36
C TYR A 111 -4.85 1.27 -9.42
N ILE A 112 -5.11 2.50 -8.97
CA ILE A 112 -5.35 3.61 -9.89
C ILE A 112 -4.09 3.92 -10.70
N HIS A 113 -2.91 3.83 -10.08
CA HIS A 113 -1.64 4.01 -10.76
C HIS A 113 -1.41 2.97 -11.87
N ALA A 114 -1.66 1.69 -11.60
CA ALA A 114 -1.55 0.64 -12.61
C ALA A 114 -2.56 0.80 -13.75
N LEU A 115 -3.73 1.36 -13.47
CA LEU A 115 -4.76 1.62 -14.48
C LEU A 115 -4.41 2.84 -15.37
N LEU A 116 -3.78 3.87 -14.80
CA LEU A 116 -3.38 5.08 -15.53
C LEU A 116 -2.07 4.89 -16.29
N PHE A 117 -1.19 4.00 -15.81
CA PHE A 117 0.12 3.75 -16.38
C PHE A 117 0.30 2.25 -16.62
N GLU A 118 0.12 1.81 -17.86
CA GLU A 118 0.25 0.40 -18.28
C GLU A 118 1.65 -0.17 -17.99
N ASP A 119 2.65 0.69 -17.77
CA ASP A 119 4.07 0.36 -17.63
C ASP A 119 4.46 -0.39 -16.36
N HIS A 120 3.57 -0.50 -15.37
CA HIS A 120 3.90 -1.10 -14.06
C HIS A 120 3.49 -2.56 -13.90
N LEU A 121 2.69 -3.06 -14.83
CA LEU A 121 2.31 -4.46 -14.83
C LEU A 121 3.40 -5.21 -15.61
N VAL A 122 4.40 -5.72 -14.88
CA VAL A 122 5.21 -6.82 -15.41
C VAL A 122 4.21 -7.90 -15.72
N GLY A 123 3.88 -8.06 -17.01
CA GLY A 123 2.81 -8.93 -17.47
C GLY A 123 2.93 -10.26 -16.75
N SER A 124 2.05 -10.48 -15.79
CA SER A 124 1.90 -11.80 -15.22
C SER A 124 1.29 -12.60 -16.35
N GLN A 125 2.15 -13.28 -17.12
CA GLN A 125 1.70 -14.52 -17.72
C GLN A 125 1.18 -15.32 -16.53
N ALA A 126 -0.15 -15.40 -16.47
CA ALA A 126 -0.88 -16.17 -15.48
C ALA A 126 -0.33 -17.59 -15.58
N THR A 127 0.60 -17.91 -14.71
CA THR A 127 1.20 -19.23 -14.64
C THR A 127 0.62 -19.83 -13.38
N GLU A 128 -0.38 -20.66 -13.60
CA GLU A 128 -1.09 -21.47 -12.60
C GLU A 128 -0.16 -22.47 -11.87
N ASN A 129 1.14 -22.45 -12.14
CA ASN A 129 2.17 -23.36 -11.63
C ASN A 129 3.02 -22.78 -10.48
N ILE A 130 2.55 -21.74 -9.77
CA ILE A 130 3.30 -21.08 -8.67
C ILE A 130 3.56 -22.04 -7.48
N THR A 131 2.82 -23.14 -7.37
CA THR A 131 2.94 -24.14 -6.30
C THR A 131 4.16 -25.08 -6.41
N GLN A 132 4.99 -24.97 -7.45
CA GLN A 132 6.08 -25.93 -7.69
C GLN A 132 7.46 -25.56 -7.12
N PHE A 133 7.63 -24.45 -6.40
CA PHE A 133 8.95 -24.03 -5.92
C PHE A 133 9.03 -23.96 -4.38
N PRO A 134 9.52 -25.02 -3.71
CA PRO A 134 9.68 -25.07 -2.25
C PRO A 134 10.52 -23.92 -1.66
N ILE A 135 11.41 -23.34 -2.47
CA ILE A 135 12.27 -22.23 -2.06
C ILE A 135 11.50 -20.96 -1.73
N LEU A 136 10.29 -20.80 -2.30
CA LEU A 136 9.44 -19.62 -2.10
C LEU A 136 8.70 -19.62 -0.75
N ASP A 137 8.69 -20.75 -0.05
CA ASP A 137 8.07 -20.89 1.27
C ASP A 137 9.12 -20.94 2.39
N GLY A 138 10.41 -20.98 2.04
CA GLY A 138 11.52 -20.98 2.98
C GLY A 138 11.75 -19.65 3.72
N PRO A 139 12.77 -19.59 4.60
CA PRO A 139 13.16 -18.37 5.32
C PRO A 139 13.56 -17.23 4.37
N THR A 140 13.33 -15.98 4.79
CA THR A 140 13.58 -14.82 3.93
C THR A 140 15.05 -14.67 3.55
N ASP A 141 15.97 -15.06 4.45
CA ASP A 141 17.41 -15.03 4.19
C ASP A 141 17.81 -15.98 3.06
N LEU A 142 17.17 -17.16 2.98
CA LEU A 142 17.41 -18.12 1.91
C LEU A 142 16.94 -17.56 0.56
N MET A 143 15.75 -16.98 0.54
CA MET A 143 15.21 -16.34 -0.66
C MET A 143 16.08 -15.17 -1.11
N LEU A 144 16.59 -14.35 -0.19
CA LEU A 144 17.46 -13.23 -0.51
C LEU A 144 18.83 -13.69 -1.03
N LYS A 145 19.42 -14.73 -0.43
CA LYS A 145 20.66 -15.36 -0.94
C LYS A 145 20.47 -15.86 -2.38
N ARG A 146 19.38 -16.58 -2.62
CA ARG A 146 19.07 -17.09 -3.97
C ARG A 146 18.80 -15.96 -4.96
N LEU A 147 18.08 -14.92 -4.54
CA LEU A 147 17.87 -13.74 -5.38
C LEU A 147 19.19 -13.06 -5.71
N ARG A 148 20.15 -12.99 -4.77
CA ARG A 148 21.46 -12.39 -5.01
C ARG A 148 22.31 -13.19 -6.02
N GLU A 149 22.18 -14.52 -6.05
CA GLU A 149 22.84 -15.37 -7.06
C GLU A 149 22.27 -15.14 -8.47
N VAL A 150 20.97 -14.89 -8.55
CA VAL A 150 20.22 -14.80 -9.81
C VAL A 150 20.19 -13.38 -10.37
N ASP A 151 19.79 -12.41 -9.54
CA ASP A 151 19.56 -10.99 -9.85
C ASP A 151 20.13 -10.13 -8.69
N PRO A 152 21.45 -9.88 -8.68
CA PRO A 152 22.10 -9.09 -7.64
C PRO A 152 21.59 -7.65 -7.61
N VAL A 153 21.15 -7.11 -8.76
CA VAL A 153 20.64 -5.72 -8.87
C VAL A 153 19.35 -5.57 -8.07
N MET A 154 18.43 -6.53 -8.17
CA MET A 154 17.20 -6.53 -7.35
C MET A 154 17.46 -6.90 -5.90
N ALA A 155 18.38 -7.84 -5.63
CA ALA A 155 18.73 -8.21 -4.27
C ALA A 155 19.28 -7.04 -3.46
N ASP A 156 20.11 -6.18 -4.07
CA ASP A 156 20.69 -5.01 -3.38
C ASP A 156 19.69 -3.86 -3.20
N ARG A 157 18.60 -3.86 -3.98
CA ARG A 157 17.52 -2.88 -3.92
C ARG A 157 16.53 -3.16 -2.79
N TRP A 158 16.30 -4.44 -2.46
CA TRP A 158 15.30 -4.84 -1.47
C TRP A 158 15.90 -4.99 -0.07
N HIS A 159 15.16 -4.55 0.94
CA HIS A 159 15.55 -4.79 2.33
C HIS A 159 15.28 -6.25 2.71
N PRO A 160 16.10 -6.90 3.56
CA PRO A 160 15.86 -8.28 3.99
C PRO A 160 14.45 -8.54 4.52
N ASP A 161 13.87 -7.58 5.24
CA ASP A 161 12.50 -7.70 5.77
C ASP A 161 11.39 -7.57 4.70
N ASP A 162 11.70 -7.11 3.49
CA ASP A 162 10.74 -6.99 2.37
C ASP A 162 10.47 -8.36 1.72
N ARG A 163 10.12 -9.37 2.52
CA ARG A 163 9.89 -10.77 2.11
C ARG A 163 9.03 -10.89 0.86
N ARG A 164 7.96 -10.09 0.75
CA ARG A 164 7.03 -10.11 -0.38
C ARG A 164 7.69 -9.69 -1.70
N LYS A 165 8.54 -8.66 -1.68
CA LYS A 165 9.21 -8.15 -2.89
C LYS A 165 10.34 -9.08 -3.31
N ILE A 166 11.04 -9.65 -2.33
CA ILE A 166 12.07 -10.68 -2.56
C ILE A 166 11.42 -11.91 -3.19
N LYS A 167 10.35 -12.45 -2.57
CA LYS A 167 9.58 -13.58 -3.09
C LYS A 167 9.09 -13.30 -4.52
N ARG A 168 8.48 -12.14 -4.76
CA ARG A 168 8.00 -11.75 -6.10
C ARG A 168 9.12 -11.64 -7.14
N SER A 169 10.27 -11.08 -6.79
CA SER A 169 11.40 -10.96 -7.71
C SER A 169 11.96 -12.33 -8.09
N LEU A 170 12.02 -13.24 -7.11
CA LEU A 170 12.43 -14.62 -7.34
C LEU A 170 11.37 -15.40 -8.14
N GLU A 171 10.08 -15.20 -7.86
CA GLU A 171 8.95 -15.75 -8.63
C GLU A 171 9.00 -15.34 -10.11
N ILE A 172 9.29 -14.07 -10.40
CA ILE A 172 9.43 -13.58 -11.79
C ILE A 172 10.54 -14.35 -12.50
N TYR A 173 11.69 -14.52 -11.85
CA TYR A 173 12.79 -15.27 -12.47
C TYR A 173 12.46 -16.76 -12.66
N LEU A 174 11.88 -17.40 -11.66
CA LEU A 174 11.54 -18.83 -11.74
C LEU A 174 10.46 -19.13 -12.79
N THR A 175 9.54 -18.20 -13.03
CA THR A 175 8.46 -18.39 -14.02
C THR A 175 8.87 -17.96 -15.43
N THR A 176 9.60 -16.85 -15.57
CA THR A 176 9.93 -16.28 -16.90
C THR A 176 11.32 -16.66 -17.40
N GLY A 177 12.19 -17.17 -16.52
CA GLY A 177 13.62 -17.39 -16.80
C GLY A 177 14.44 -16.11 -17.00
N LYS A 178 13.81 -14.94 -17.00
CA LYS A 178 14.45 -13.62 -17.15
C LYS A 178 14.61 -12.95 -15.80
N ARG A 179 15.69 -12.19 -15.61
CA ARG A 179 15.88 -11.38 -14.39
C ARG A 179 14.85 -10.26 -14.36
N ALA A 180 14.33 -9.98 -13.17
CA ALA A 180 13.40 -8.88 -13.00
C ALA A 180 14.08 -7.54 -13.36
N SER A 181 15.37 -7.37 -13.06
CA SER A 181 16.19 -6.23 -13.51
C SER A 181 16.09 -5.96 -14.99
N ASP A 182 16.17 -7.02 -15.79
CA ASP A 182 16.28 -6.94 -17.24
C ASP A 182 14.91 -6.60 -17.83
N ILE A 183 13.83 -7.19 -17.30
CA ILE A 183 12.45 -6.82 -17.69
C ILE A 183 12.18 -5.34 -17.40
N TYR A 184 12.55 -4.86 -16.21
CA TYR A 184 12.37 -3.44 -15.88
C TYR A 184 13.27 -2.51 -16.71
N ALA A 185 14.43 -2.97 -17.17
CA ALA A 185 15.30 -2.23 -18.06
C ALA A 185 14.77 -2.21 -19.50
N GLU A 186 14.31 -3.35 -20.02
CA GLU A 186 13.65 -3.52 -21.32
C GLU A 186 12.41 -2.62 -21.39
N GLN A 187 11.55 -2.59 -20.36
CA GLN A 187 10.39 -1.70 -20.29
C GLN A 187 10.78 -0.21 -20.35
N LYS A 188 11.88 0.19 -19.71
CA LYS A 188 12.37 1.57 -19.79
C LYS A 188 12.98 1.89 -21.15
N GLN A 189 13.69 0.95 -21.76
CA GLN A 189 14.31 1.15 -23.07
C GLN A 189 13.25 1.22 -24.17
N ALA A 190 12.22 0.35 -24.13
CA ALA A 190 11.09 0.38 -25.05
C ALA A 190 10.41 1.76 -25.09
N LYS A 191 10.31 2.45 -23.94
CA LYS A 191 9.81 3.83 -23.83
C LYS A 191 10.70 4.88 -24.50
N THR A 192 12.00 4.64 -24.55
CA THR A 192 12.97 5.60 -25.12
C THR A 192 13.04 5.47 -26.63
N THR A 193 12.75 4.28 -27.17
CA THR A 193 12.75 3.98 -28.61
C THR A 193 11.38 4.12 -29.28
N SER A 194 10.28 4.16 -28.53
CA SER A 194 8.96 4.44 -29.10
C SER A 194 8.77 5.95 -29.34
N ASP A 195 9.34 6.43 -30.44
CA ASP A 195 9.13 7.80 -30.99
C ASP A 195 7.72 8.00 -31.60
N SER A 196 6.72 7.24 -31.13
CA SER A 196 5.33 7.43 -31.50
C SER A 196 4.85 8.77 -30.90
N PRO A 197 4.08 9.59 -31.65
CA PRO A 197 3.48 10.80 -31.10
C PRO A 197 2.70 10.43 -29.83
N ARG A 198 3.07 11.00 -28.67
CA ARG A 198 2.34 10.76 -27.41
C ARG A 198 0.87 11.09 -27.65
N GLU A 199 -0.01 10.09 -27.55
CA GLU A 199 -1.44 10.35 -27.61
C GLU A 199 -1.81 11.39 -26.54
N PRO A 200 -2.73 12.33 -26.82
CA PRO A 200 -3.12 13.35 -25.85
C PRO A 200 -3.60 12.67 -24.57
N TRP A 201 -3.20 13.18 -23.41
CA TRP A 201 -3.60 12.62 -22.13
C TRP A 201 -5.13 12.62 -21.98
N GLN A 202 -5.72 11.43 -21.83
CA GLN A 202 -7.18 11.22 -21.87
C GLN A 202 -7.84 11.19 -20.49
N SER A 203 -7.06 11.36 -19.40
CA SER A 203 -7.54 11.14 -18.03
C SER A 203 -7.56 12.42 -17.21
N LEU A 204 -8.70 12.80 -16.65
CA LEU A 204 -8.80 13.90 -15.69
C LEU A 204 -8.63 13.36 -14.27
N MET A 205 -7.73 13.97 -13.49
CA MET A 205 -7.43 13.50 -12.14
C MET A 205 -7.79 14.55 -11.10
N PHE A 206 -8.58 14.16 -10.11
CA PHE A 206 -8.89 14.97 -8.94
C PHE A 206 -8.19 14.41 -7.71
N TRP A 207 -7.41 15.22 -7.04
CA TRP A 207 -6.86 14.90 -5.73
C TRP A 207 -7.62 15.67 -4.64
N VAL A 208 -8.45 14.96 -3.90
CA VAL A 208 -9.19 15.52 -2.77
C VAL A 208 -8.29 15.50 -1.53
N TYR A 209 -7.92 16.69 -1.07
CA TYR A 209 -6.97 16.93 0.01
C TYR A 209 -7.66 17.59 1.21
N THR A 210 -7.33 17.14 2.41
CA THR A 210 -7.71 17.79 3.67
C THR A 210 -6.47 18.02 4.51
N ASP A 211 -6.42 19.14 5.22
CA ASP A 211 -5.39 19.42 6.21
C ASP A 211 -5.22 18.25 7.21
N PRO A 212 -3.99 17.83 7.54
CA PRO A 212 -3.74 16.68 8.41
C PRO A 212 -4.40 16.74 9.80
N GLU A 213 -4.51 17.92 10.41
CA GLU A 213 -5.07 18.06 11.76
C GLU A 213 -6.60 17.91 11.73
N VAL A 214 -7.24 18.56 10.76
CA VAL A 214 -8.69 18.40 10.53
C VAL A 214 -9.03 16.97 10.10
N LEU A 215 -8.17 16.37 9.27
CA LEU A 215 -8.34 14.98 8.82
C LEU A 215 -8.30 14.02 10.01
N LYS A 216 -7.37 14.23 10.96
CA LYS A 216 -7.25 13.39 12.15
C LYS A 216 -8.57 13.35 12.93
N GLU A 217 -9.13 14.52 13.25
CA GLU A 217 -10.38 14.61 14.01
C GLU A 217 -11.55 13.95 13.26
N ARG A 218 -11.63 14.16 11.94
CA ARG A 218 -12.66 13.54 11.09
C ARG A 218 -12.56 12.02 11.06
N LEU A 219 -11.34 11.48 11.01
CA LEU A 219 -11.10 10.04 11.03
C LEU A 219 -11.48 9.42 12.37
N ASP A 220 -11.18 10.10 13.48
CA ASP A 220 -11.52 9.63 14.82
C ASP A 220 -13.04 9.58 15.01
N LYS A 221 -13.75 10.67 14.67
CA LYS A 221 -15.24 10.72 14.68
C LYS A 221 -15.86 9.64 13.79
N ARG A 222 -15.21 9.33 12.67
CA ARG A 222 -15.68 8.27 11.76
C ARG A 222 -15.58 6.89 12.41
N VAL A 223 -14.47 6.57 13.08
CA VAL A 223 -14.32 5.31 13.80
C VAL A 223 -15.38 5.18 14.90
N ASP A 224 -15.65 6.27 15.63
CA ASP A 224 -16.71 6.28 16.65
C ASP A 224 -18.10 6.02 16.03
N LYS A 225 -18.37 6.58 14.84
CA LYS A 225 -19.59 6.29 14.07
C LYS A 225 -19.64 4.82 13.62
N MET A 226 -18.54 4.27 13.12
CA MET A 226 -18.45 2.86 12.71
C MET A 226 -18.79 1.93 13.86
N TYR A 227 -18.25 2.20 15.06
CA TYR A 227 -18.57 1.42 16.26
C TYR A 227 -20.07 1.42 16.56
N LYS A 228 -20.70 2.60 16.55
CA LYS A 228 -22.16 2.75 16.76
C LYS A 228 -23.01 2.10 15.68
N THR A 229 -22.49 1.93 14.47
CA THR A 229 -23.24 1.40 13.31
C THR A 229 -23.16 -0.14 13.22
N GLY A 230 -22.43 -0.80 14.12
CA GLY A 230 -22.35 -2.27 14.15
C GLY A 230 -20.99 -2.84 13.71
N LEU A 231 -19.88 -2.11 13.90
CA LEU A 231 -18.54 -2.63 13.61
C LEU A 231 -18.28 -3.98 14.30
N MET A 232 -18.71 -4.13 15.55
CA MET A 232 -18.51 -5.36 16.32
C MET A 232 -19.25 -6.55 15.72
N ASP A 233 -20.44 -6.33 15.15
CA ASP A 233 -21.25 -7.40 14.58
C ASP A 233 -20.58 -7.96 13.32
N GLU A 234 -20.00 -7.09 12.47
CA GLU A 234 -19.23 -7.53 11.31
C GLU A 234 -17.93 -8.26 11.70
N VAL A 235 -17.20 -7.76 12.71
CA VAL A 235 -15.98 -8.42 13.19
C VAL A 235 -16.31 -9.80 13.78
N LYS A 236 -17.41 -9.93 14.53
CA LYS A 236 -17.90 -11.21 15.05
C LYS A 236 -18.24 -12.18 13.93
N SER A 237 -19.02 -11.73 12.94
CA SER A 237 -19.36 -12.55 11.76
C SER A 237 -18.12 -13.03 11.00
N LEU A 238 -17.12 -12.15 10.81
CA LEU A 238 -15.85 -12.54 10.20
C LEU A 238 -15.08 -13.58 11.03
N HIS A 239 -15.03 -13.40 12.34
CA HIS A 239 -14.34 -14.31 13.24
C HIS A 239 -15.01 -15.70 13.28
N GLU A 240 -16.35 -15.75 13.30
CA GLU A 240 -17.11 -17.00 13.20
C GLU A 240 -16.85 -17.69 11.85
N SER A 241 -16.87 -16.95 10.74
CA SER A 241 -16.58 -17.50 9.42
C SER A 241 -15.17 -18.09 9.33
N ARG A 242 -14.18 -17.50 10.03
CA ARG A 242 -12.81 -18.02 10.12
C ARG A 242 -12.78 -19.31 10.91
N ARG A 243 -13.48 -19.34 12.04
CA ARG A 243 -13.53 -20.48 12.94
C ARG A 243 -14.13 -21.70 12.26
N LEU A 244 -15.28 -21.55 11.60
CA LEU A 244 -15.93 -22.63 10.86
C LEU A 244 -14.98 -23.23 9.81
N ARG A 245 -14.19 -22.40 9.12
CA ARG A 245 -13.18 -22.86 8.16
C ARG A 245 -12.01 -23.60 8.80
N SER A 246 -11.54 -23.09 9.94
CA SER A 246 -10.49 -23.78 10.70
C SER A 246 -10.97 -25.15 11.21
N GLU A 247 -12.24 -25.28 11.57
CA GLU A 247 -12.87 -26.56 11.96
C GLU A 247 -13.03 -27.50 10.76
N LEU A 248 -13.27 -26.95 9.56
CA LEU A 248 -13.28 -27.69 8.29
C LEU A 248 -11.86 -28.06 7.78
N GLY A 249 -10.80 -27.67 8.49
CA GLY A 249 -9.41 -27.97 8.12
C GLY A 249 -8.84 -27.07 7.01
N GLU A 250 -9.52 -25.99 6.66
CA GLU A 250 -9.04 -25.03 5.66
C GLU A 250 -8.02 -24.06 6.30
N ALA A 251 -6.80 -24.03 5.75
CA ALA A 251 -5.78 -23.08 6.16
C ALA A 251 -6.12 -21.67 5.64
N VAL A 252 -6.58 -20.78 6.52
CA VAL A 252 -6.88 -19.39 6.17
C VAL A 252 -5.61 -18.52 6.30
N ASP A 253 -5.13 -17.97 5.17
CA ASP A 253 -4.01 -17.02 5.17
C ASP A 253 -4.44 -15.64 5.69
N LEU A 254 -4.16 -15.39 6.97
CA LEU A 254 -4.44 -14.10 7.62
C LEU A 254 -3.57 -12.96 7.10
N THR A 255 -2.52 -13.24 6.32
CA THR A 255 -1.60 -12.21 5.82
C THR A 255 -2.15 -11.45 4.61
N ARG A 256 -3.28 -11.89 4.04
CA ARG A 256 -3.85 -11.37 2.79
C ARG A 256 -5.34 -11.05 2.91
N GLY A 257 -5.83 -10.29 1.95
CA GLY A 257 -7.25 -10.02 1.76
C GLY A 257 -7.90 -9.29 2.92
N ILE A 258 -9.14 -9.66 3.20
CA ILE A 258 -9.99 -9.00 4.18
C ILE A 258 -9.47 -9.10 5.61
N TRP A 259 -8.66 -10.11 5.93
CA TRP A 259 -8.02 -10.29 7.24
C TRP A 259 -6.98 -9.21 7.56
N GLN A 260 -6.54 -8.45 6.56
CA GLN A 260 -5.66 -7.29 6.71
C GLN A 260 -6.42 -5.98 6.92
N SER A 261 -7.76 -5.99 6.91
CA SER A 261 -8.58 -4.81 7.13
C SER A 261 -8.31 -4.17 8.50
N ILE A 262 -8.34 -2.83 8.52
CA ILE A 262 -8.25 -2.06 9.76
C ILE A 262 -9.61 -2.18 10.45
N GLY A 263 -9.61 -2.70 11.68
CA GLY A 263 -10.82 -3.04 12.42
C GLY A 263 -10.81 -4.48 12.90
N TYR A 264 -10.50 -5.44 12.02
CA TYR A 264 -10.56 -6.87 12.38
C TYR A 264 -9.43 -7.24 13.34
N LYS A 265 -8.17 -6.94 12.96
CA LYS A 265 -6.99 -7.28 13.77
C LYS A 265 -6.98 -6.64 15.15
N GLN A 266 -7.48 -5.42 15.23
CA GLN A 266 -7.52 -4.64 16.48
C GLN A 266 -8.56 -5.17 17.46
N MET A 267 -9.67 -5.73 16.95
CA MET A 267 -10.76 -6.26 17.78
C MET A 267 -10.66 -7.77 18.02
N GLU A 268 -9.72 -8.47 17.37
CA GLU A 268 -9.46 -9.90 17.59
C GLU A 268 -9.23 -10.23 19.09
N PRO A 269 -8.39 -9.49 19.85
CA PRO A 269 -8.19 -9.77 21.28
C PRO A 269 -9.45 -9.60 22.13
N VAL A 270 -10.37 -8.73 21.71
CA VAL A 270 -11.66 -8.53 22.40
C VAL A 270 -12.52 -9.77 22.24
N LEU A 271 -12.57 -10.34 21.03
CA LEU A 271 -13.37 -11.54 20.74
C LEU A 271 -12.82 -12.77 21.47
N GLU A 272 -11.50 -12.89 21.56
CA GLU A 272 -10.85 -13.95 22.35
C GLU A 272 -11.17 -13.82 23.84
N ALA A 273 -11.12 -12.61 24.39
CA ALA A 273 -11.48 -12.36 25.79
C ALA A 273 -12.96 -12.61 26.09
N GLU A 274 -13.88 -12.23 25.19
CA GLU A 274 -15.32 -12.53 25.31
C GLU A 274 -15.56 -14.05 25.32
N ARG A 275 -14.81 -14.81 24.51
CA ARG A 275 -14.89 -16.27 24.45
C ARG A 275 -14.36 -16.95 25.71
N ASP A 276 -13.22 -16.48 26.22
CA ASP A 276 -12.56 -17.09 27.38
C ASP A 276 -13.28 -16.79 28.71
N GLY A 277 -14.46 -16.15 28.65
CA GLY A 277 -15.28 -15.81 29.82
C GLY A 277 -14.64 -14.75 30.70
N ALA A 278 -13.82 -13.87 30.12
CA ALA A 278 -13.15 -12.82 30.87
C ALA A 278 -14.15 -11.85 31.52
N ASN A 279 -13.74 -11.26 32.66
CA ASN A 279 -14.55 -10.25 33.35
C ASN A 279 -14.96 -9.11 32.42
N LEU A 280 -16.20 -8.62 32.58
CA LEU A 280 -16.78 -7.52 31.82
C LEU A 280 -15.87 -6.28 31.78
N GLU A 281 -15.27 -5.91 32.92
CA GLU A 281 -14.34 -4.77 33.01
C GLU A 281 -13.10 -4.94 32.10
N LYS A 282 -12.58 -6.17 31.98
CA LYS A 282 -11.41 -6.46 31.14
C LYS A 282 -11.79 -6.41 29.67
N VAL A 283 -12.98 -6.90 29.32
CA VAL A 283 -13.51 -6.82 27.96
C VAL A 283 -13.71 -5.36 27.54
N ASP A 284 -14.26 -4.53 28.42
CA ASP A 284 -14.47 -3.10 28.13
C ASP A 284 -13.14 -2.34 27.96
N GLN A 285 -12.14 -2.61 28.80
CA GLN A 285 -10.79 -2.05 28.63
C GLN A 285 -10.16 -2.46 27.29
N LEU A 286 -10.32 -3.72 26.88
CA LEU A 286 -9.83 -4.21 25.59
C LEU A 286 -10.59 -3.58 24.42
N LYS A 287 -11.90 -3.33 24.57
CA LYS A 287 -12.72 -2.62 23.56
C LYS A 287 -12.21 -1.20 23.35
N GLU A 288 -12.00 -0.45 24.43
CA GLU A 288 -11.48 0.91 24.35
C GLU A 288 -10.08 0.94 23.73
N ALA A 289 -9.20 0.03 24.15
CA ALA A 289 -7.86 -0.10 23.58
C ALA A 289 -7.89 -0.44 22.09
N GLY A 290 -8.74 -1.38 21.68
CA GLY A 290 -8.94 -1.77 20.28
C GLY A 290 -9.46 -0.62 19.43
N LEU A 291 -10.43 0.16 19.93
CA LEU A 291 -10.95 1.35 19.24
C LEU A 291 -9.87 2.42 19.05
N GLU A 292 -9.07 2.69 20.07
CA GLU A 292 -7.95 3.63 19.93
C GLU A 292 -6.88 3.12 18.96
N GLU A 293 -6.61 1.82 18.93
CA GLU A 293 -5.71 1.23 17.94
C GLU A 293 -6.27 1.35 16.51
N ILE A 294 -7.58 1.18 16.31
CA ILE A 294 -8.24 1.41 15.01
C ILE A 294 -8.06 2.85 14.56
N LYS A 295 -8.23 3.82 15.46
CA LYS A 295 -7.98 5.25 15.17
C LYS A 295 -6.53 5.47 14.78
N VAL A 296 -5.57 4.90 15.53
CA VAL A 296 -4.13 4.98 15.20
C VAL A 296 -3.84 4.38 13.81
N ALA A 297 -4.29 3.17 13.55
CA ALA A 297 -4.09 2.46 12.28
C ALA A 297 -4.70 3.23 11.10
N THR A 298 -5.91 3.79 11.27
CA THR A 298 -6.58 4.60 10.26
C THR A 298 -5.78 5.87 9.93
N ARG A 299 -5.23 6.55 10.94
CA ARG A 299 -4.36 7.73 10.76
C ARG A 299 -3.04 7.36 10.07
N GLN A 300 -2.45 6.23 10.44
CA GLN A 300 -1.23 5.72 9.78
C GLN A 300 -1.49 5.40 8.31
N TYR A 301 -2.65 4.80 7.99
CA TYR A 301 -3.06 4.50 6.63
C TYR A 301 -3.24 5.78 5.79
N ALA A 302 -3.92 6.81 6.33
CA ALA A 302 -4.04 8.10 5.65
C ALA A 302 -2.67 8.75 5.38
N LYS A 303 -1.73 8.69 6.35
CA LYS A 303 -0.35 9.17 6.17
C LYS A 303 0.42 8.36 5.13
N TYR A 304 0.19 7.04 5.05
CA TYR A 304 0.79 6.17 4.04
C TYR A 304 0.27 6.52 2.63
N GLN A 305 -1.04 6.69 2.47
CA GLN A 305 -1.68 7.10 1.22
C GLN A 305 -1.10 8.44 0.72
N LEU A 306 -1.01 9.43 1.62
CA LEU A 306 -0.42 10.73 1.28
C LEU A 306 1.05 10.60 0.84
N ARG A 307 1.82 9.76 1.54
CA ARG A 307 3.22 9.47 1.18
C ARG A 307 3.32 8.77 -0.17
N TRP A 308 2.40 7.86 -0.49
CA TRP A 308 2.35 7.17 -1.77
C TRP A 308 2.09 8.14 -2.91
N ILE A 309 1.06 8.99 -2.78
CA ILE A 309 0.75 10.03 -3.78
C ILE A 309 2.00 10.87 -4.04
N ARG A 310 2.68 11.31 -2.98
CA ARG A 310 3.88 12.16 -3.07
C ARG A 310 5.08 11.47 -3.72
N ARG A 311 5.34 10.21 -3.37
CA ARG A 311 6.59 9.51 -3.76
C ARG A 311 6.46 8.65 -5.02
N GLN A 312 5.25 8.25 -5.39
CA GLN A 312 5.02 7.35 -6.52
C GLN A 312 4.15 8.04 -7.58
N SER A 313 2.95 8.49 -7.21
CA SER A 313 2.01 9.04 -8.18
C SER A 313 2.48 10.34 -8.84
N ILE A 314 2.95 11.33 -8.06
CA ILE A 314 3.39 12.62 -8.62
C ILE A 314 4.60 12.46 -9.56
N PRO A 315 5.68 11.73 -9.21
CA PRO A 315 6.77 11.47 -10.15
C PRO A 315 6.29 10.80 -11.43
N ALA A 316 5.39 9.82 -11.35
CA ALA A 316 4.83 9.19 -12.54
C ALA A 316 4.03 10.17 -13.39
N PHE A 317 3.23 11.06 -12.79
CA PHE A 317 2.53 12.12 -13.54
C PHE A 317 3.49 13.09 -14.23
N LYS A 318 4.61 13.46 -13.59
CA LYS A 318 5.66 14.29 -14.21
C LYS A 318 6.31 13.58 -15.39
N GLU A 319 6.69 12.31 -15.24
CA GLU A 319 7.32 11.51 -16.31
C GLU A 319 6.43 11.42 -17.56
N HIS A 320 5.11 11.36 -17.38
CA HIS A 320 4.14 11.26 -18.48
C HIS A 320 3.58 12.62 -18.95
N GLY A 321 4.03 13.75 -18.39
CA GLY A 321 3.50 15.07 -18.73
C GLY A 321 2.02 15.28 -18.36
N ALA A 322 1.51 14.52 -17.39
CA ALA A 322 0.11 14.50 -16.98
C ALA A 322 -0.23 15.53 -15.88
N MET A 323 0.76 16.31 -15.44
CA MET A 323 0.61 17.26 -14.32
C MET A 323 -0.47 18.32 -14.58
N ASP A 324 -0.67 18.71 -15.83
CA ASP A 324 -1.69 19.70 -16.22
C ASP A 324 -3.13 19.19 -16.03
N TYR A 325 -3.31 17.89 -15.84
CA TYR A 325 -4.61 17.23 -15.65
C TYR A 325 -4.86 16.78 -14.20
N LEU A 326 -3.95 17.12 -13.27
CA LEU A 326 -4.07 16.80 -11.84
C LEU A 326 -4.53 18.04 -11.05
N PHE A 327 -5.79 18.06 -10.62
CA PHE A 327 -6.36 19.17 -9.87
C PHE A 327 -6.51 18.82 -8.40
N LEU A 328 -5.99 19.68 -7.51
CA LEU A 328 -6.13 19.52 -6.07
C LEU A 328 -7.37 20.27 -5.57
N LEU A 329 -8.27 19.55 -4.90
CA LEU A 329 -9.50 20.07 -4.32
C LEU A 329 -9.39 20.05 -2.79
N ASP A 330 -9.60 21.21 -2.17
CA ASP A 330 -9.49 21.35 -0.71
C ASP A 330 -10.82 21.03 -0.02
N SER A 331 -10.83 19.93 0.73
CA SER A 331 -11.94 19.43 1.53
C SER A 331 -11.73 19.63 3.04
N SER A 332 -10.88 20.58 3.44
CA SER A 332 -10.61 20.87 4.85
C SER A 332 -11.84 21.40 5.57
N ASP A 333 -12.57 22.33 4.96
CA ASP A 333 -13.83 22.84 5.48
C ASP A 333 -15.02 22.01 4.98
N ALA A 334 -15.67 21.28 5.89
CA ALA A 334 -16.84 20.46 5.59
C ALA A 334 -18.08 21.30 5.21
N SER A 335 -18.26 22.47 5.81
CA SER A 335 -19.40 23.37 5.53
C SER A 335 -19.34 23.93 4.11
N ASN A 336 -18.12 24.18 3.62
CA ASN A 336 -17.86 24.70 2.29
C ASN A 336 -17.48 23.62 1.26
N PHE A 337 -17.73 22.34 1.55
CA PHE A 337 -17.38 21.23 0.65
C PHE A 337 -17.99 21.38 -0.75
N SER A 338 -19.25 21.83 -0.84
CA SER A 338 -19.91 22.07 -2.12
C SER A 338 -19.22 23.18 -2.94
N ALA A 339 -18.81 24.26 -2.28
CA ALA A 339 -18.18 25.40 -2.92
C ALA A 339 -16.72 25.15 -3.32
N ASN A 340 -15.97 24.39 -2.50
CA ASN A 340 -14.54 24.18 -2.69
C ASN A 340 -14.20 22.89 -3.46
N VAL A 341 -15.08 21.89 -3.44
CA VAL A 341 -14.84 20.58 -4.06
C VAL A 341 -15.82 20.32 -5.20
N LEU A 342 -17.12 20.31 -4.93
CA LEU A 342 -18.12 19.88 -5.92
C LEU A 342 -18.25 20.84 -7.11
N LYS A 343 -18.41 22.16 -6.85
CA LYS A 343 -18.53 23.16 -7.93
C LYS A 343 -17.26 23.26 -8.78
N PRO A 344 -16.05 23.37 -8.21
CA PRO A 344 -14.83 23.46 -9.01
C PRO A 344 -14.58 22.17 -9.80
N ALA A 345 -14.78 20.99 -9.20
CA ALA A 345 -14.63 19.73 -9.91
C ALA A 345 -15.59 19.59 -11.08
N ALA A 346 -16.87 19.96 -10.91
CA ALA A 346 -17.84 19.94 -11.99
C ALA A 346 -17.47 20.92 -13.12
N ASN A 347 -16.99 22.11 -12.78
CA ASN A 347 -16.56 23.10 -13.79
C ASN A 347 -15.34 22.62 -14.59
N ILE A 348 -14.35 22.03 -13.91
CA ILE A 348 -13.15 21.47 -14.54
C ILE A 348 -13.52 20.26 -15.40
N CYS A 349 -14.36 19.35 -14.89
CA CYS A 349 -14.82 18.17 -15.63
C CYS A 349 -15.59 18.58 -16.89
N ARG A 350 -16.48 19.57 -16.78
CA ARG A 350 -17.16 20.14 -17.95
C ARG A 350 -16.16 20.75 -18.94
N GLY A 351 -15.20 21.55 -18.46
CA GLY A 351 -14.17 22.14 -19.32
C GLY A 351 -13.33 21.10 -20.05
N PHE A 352 -12.99 20.01 -19.38
CA PHE A 352 -12.23 18.89 -19.93
C PHE A 352 -13.02 18.13 -21.01
N LEU A 353 -14.31 17.88 -20.79
CA LEU A 353 -15.17 17.23 -21.77
C LEU A 353 -15.50 18.15 -22.96
N ASP A 354 -15.73 19.44 -22.70
CA ASP A 354 -16.08 20.47 -23.69
C ASP A 354 -14.86 21.01 -24.47
N SER A 355 -13.63 20.56 -24.19
CA SER A 355 -12.40 21.06 -24.84
C SER A 355 -12.10 22.54 -24.60
N LYS A 356 -12.58 23.10 -23.49
CA LYS A 356 -12.29 24.48 -23.10
C LYS A 356 -10.89 24.55 -22.50
N THR A 357 -10.24 25.71 -22.62
CA THR A 357 -8.95 25.97 -21.96
C THR A 357 -9.09 25.74 -20.46
N LEU A 358 -8.44 24.70 -19.96
CA LEU A 358 -8.40 24.40 -18.54
C LEU A 358 -7.53 25.45 -17.84
N ILE A 359 -7.97 25.87 -16.66
CA ILE A 359 -7.17 26.69 -15.75
C ILE A 359 -5.98 25.83 -15.32
N LYS A 360 -4.80 26.44 -15.12
CA LYS A 360 -3.65 25.68 -14.62
C LYS A 360 -3.97 25.12 -13.22
N PRO A 361 -3.59 23.87 -12.89
CA PRO A 361 -3.86 23.31 -11.57
C PRO A 361 -3.36 24.14 -10.38
N THR A 362 -2.25 24.87 -10.55
CA THR A 362 -1.67 25.76 -9.53
C THR A 362 -2.49 27.03 -9.27
N GLU A 363 -3.33 27.44 -10.22
CA GLU A 363 -4.14 28.65 -10.15
C GLU A 363 -5.53 28.38 -9.55
N LEU A 364 -5.87 27.12 -9.27
CA LEU A 364 -7.20 26.73 -8.76
C LEU A 364 -7.46 27.22 -7.33
N SER A 365 -6.47 27.12 -6.44
CA SER A 365 -6.57 27.57 -5.05
C SER A 365 -5.20 27.85 -4.45
N SER A 366 -5.16 28.65 -3.37
CA SER A 366 -3.94 28.90 -2.62
C SER A 366 -3.34 27.61 -2.04
N THR A 367 -4.18 26.70 -1.56
CA THR A 367 -3.78 25.35 -1.11
C THR A 367 -3.19 24.54 -2.26
N ALA A 368 -3.83 24.53 -3.44
CA ALA A 368 -3.31 23.84 -4.61
C ALA A 368 -1.95 24.39 -5.03
N ASN A 369 -1.77 25.71 -5.00
CA ASN A 369 -0.48 26.33 -5.29
C ASN A 369 0.59 25.87 -4.27
N GLN A 370 0.35 26.02 -2.97
CA GLN A 370 1.33 25.64 -1.94
C GLN A 370 1.70 24.16 -2.02
N VAL A 371 0.69 23.29 -2.16
CA VAL A 371 0.88 21.85 -2.14
C VAL A 371 1.54 21.38 -3.44
N LEU A 372 1.04 21.78 -4.61
CA LEU A 372 1.64 21.41 -5.90
C LEU A 372 3.01 22.06 -6.12
N ALA A 373 3.24 23.31 -5.70
CA ALA A 373 4.53 23.98 -5.81
C ALA A 373 5.60 23.36 -4.89
N ALA A 374 5.22 22.95 -3.67
CA ALA A 374 6.10 22.17 -2.80
C ALA A 374 6.55 20.86 -3.48
N PHE A 375 5.72 20.29 -4.36
CA PHE A 375 6.05 19.09 -5.12
C PHE A 375 6.75 19.37 -6.46
N ALA A 376 6.54 20.55 -7.05
CA ALA A 376 7.28 21.00 -8.23
C ALA A 376 8.74 21.22 -7.86
N ASN A 377 9.00 21.90 -6.74
CA ASN A 377 10.33 22.25 -6.24
C ASN A 377 11.03 21.12 -5.48
N SER A 378 10.30 20.08 -5.07
CA SER A 378 10.93 18.81 -4.73
C SER A 378 11.29 18.10 -6.03
N ASP A 379 12.42 18.47 -6.62
CA ASP A 379 13.16 17.50 -7.41
C ASP A 379 13.33 16.28 -6.51
N ALA A 380 12.63 15.19 -6.85
CA ALA A 380 12.82 13.94 -6.16
C ALA A 380 14.33 13.70 -6.15
N PRO A 381 14.99 13.51 -4.99
CA PRO A 381 16.41 13.21 -4.99
C PRO A 381 16.60 12.06 -5.96
N ALA A 382 17.32 12.34 -7.05
CA ALA A 382 17.42 11.51 -8.23
C ALA A 382 17.67 10.08 -7.77
N LYS A 383 16.65 9.20 -7.87
CA LYS A 383 16.61 7.80 -7.40
C LYS A 383 17.86 7.46 -6.58
N ALA A 384 17.99 8.00 -5.37
CA ALA A 384 19.20 7.83 -4.57
C ALA A 384 19.48 6.33 -4.56
N THR A 385 20.61 5.92 -5.13
CA THR A 385 20.92 4.52 -5.42
C THR A 385 20.65 3.72 -4.17
N PHE A 386 19.52 2.99 -4.15
CA PHE A 386 19.05 2.24 -3.00
C PHE A 386 19.98 1.03 -2.86
N LYS A 387 21.16 1.25 -2.28
CA LYS A 387 22.07 0.18 -1.87
C LYS A 387 21.81 -0.05 -0.40
N VAL A 388 21.21 -1.20 -0.08
CA VAL A 388 21.00 -1.58 1.31
C VAL A 388 22.36 -1.76 1.98
N LYS A 389 22.68 -0.89 2.94
CA LYS A 389 23.88 -1.00 3.78
C LYS A 389 23.47 -1.65 5.09
N THR A 390 24.18 -2.71 5.49
CA THR A 390 23.97 -3.39 6.78
C THR A 390 25.04 -3.00 7.77
N CYS A 391 24.62 -2.52 8.93
CA CYS A 391 25.53 -2.14 10.01
C CYS A 391 25.97 -3.39 10.78
N ALA A 392 27.24 -3.77 10.65
CA ALA A 392 27.81 -4.94 11.34
C ALA A 392 27.66 -4.86 12.88
N THR A 393 27.71 -3.65 13.44
CA THR A 393 27.59 -3.38 14.89
C THR A 393 26.17 -3.58 15.42
N CYS A 394 25.16 -3.25 14.63
CA CYS A 394 23.77 -3.19 15.09
C CYS A 394 22.87 -4.25 14.44
N GLY A 395 23.35 -4.95 13.41
CA GLY A 395 22.53 -5.85 12.59
C GLY A 395 21.43 -5.15 11.78
N VAL A 396 21.37 -3.81 11.81
CA VAL A 396 20.33 -3.03 11.14
C VAL A 396 20.72 -2.80 9.68
N SER A 397 19.81 -3.15 8.77
CA SER A 397 19.93 -2.87 7.34
C SER A 397 19.17 -1.58 7.00
N LEU A 398 19.74 -0.72 6.15
CA LEU A 398 19.16 0.59 5.81
C LEU A 398 19.23 0.83 4.31
N GLN A 399 18.15 1.36 3.72
CA GLN A 399 17.97 1.45 2.27
C GLN A 399 18.55 2.72 1.63
N SER A 400 18.82 3.77 2.41
CA SER A 400 19.34 5.05 1.88
C SER A 400 20.53 5.58 2.66
N GLU A 401 21.36 6.38 1.97
CA GLU A 401 22.55 7.02 2.55
C GLU A 401 22.18 7.98 3.69
N ASP A 402 21.12 8.76 3.53
CA ASP A 402 20.61 9.64 4.59
C ASP A 402 20.19 8.87 5.85
N GLN A 403 19.57 7.69 5.68
CA GLN A 403 19.17 6.84 6.80
C GLN A 403 20.41 6.23 7.47
N TRP A 404 21.39 5.82 6.68
CA TRP A 404 22.67 5.32 7.15
C TRP A 404 23.39 6.38 7.99
N GLU A 405 23.50 7.61 7.51
CA GLU A 405 24.09 8.71 8.27
C GLU A 405 23.36 8.99 9.58
N LYS A 406 22.02 9.04 9.55
CA LYS A 406 21.21 9.22 10.77
C LYS A 406 21.36 8.07 11.75
N HIS A 407 21.51 6.84 11.26
CA HIS A 407 21.78 5.67 12.09
C HIS A 407 23.14 5.73 12.74
N VAL A 408 24.20 5.99 11.96
CA VAL A 408 25.59 6.08 12.46
C VAL A 408 25.71 7.20 13.50
N LYS A 409 25.09 8.36 13.24
CA LYS A 409 25.03 9.49 14.20
C LYS A 409 24.03 9.27 15.35
N GLY A 410 23.29 8.17 15.32
CA GLY A 410 22.18 7.89 16.24
C GLY A 410 22.62 7.33 17.60
N ARG A 411 21.87 7.68 18.64
CA ARG A 411 22.13 7.24 20.03
C ARG A 411 22.17 5.71 20.17
N LYS A 412 21.32 4.97 19.43
CA LYS A 412 21.30 3.50 19.44
C LYS A 412 22.61 2.91 18.89
N HIS A 413 23.13 3.43 17.78
CA HIS A 413 24.40 2.98 17.21
C HIS A 413 25.58 3.30 18.11
N HIS A 414 25.63 4.53 18.64
CA HIS A 414 26.67 4.92 19.61
C HIS A 414 26.63 4.07 20.89
N ARG A 415 25.44 3.69 21.37
CA ARG A 415 25.29 2.78 22.52
C ARG A 415 25.78 1.36 22.17
N ALA A 416 25.44 0.85 21.00
CA ALA A 416 25.93 -0.44 20.52
C ALA A 416 27.46 -0.45 20.38
N LEU A 417 28.06 0.59 19.80
CA LEU A 417 29.52 0.77 19.73
C LEU A 417 30.16 0.84 21.11
N ARG A 418 29.57 1.55 22.07
CA ARG A 418 30.07 1.59 23.46
C ARG A 418 30.00 0.21 24.12
N ASN A 419 28.93 -0.55 23.90
CA ASN A 419 28.80 -1.91 24.42
C ASN A 419 29.80 -2.87 23.78
N LEU A 420 30.03 -2.77 22.47
CA LEU A 420 31.05 -3.54 21.75
C LEU A 420 32.46 -3.19 22.22
N LYS A 421 32.78 -1.90 22.45
CA LYS A 421 34.06 -1.50 23.05
C LYS A 421 34.22 -2.02 24.48
N LYS A 422 33.15 -2.03 25.28
CA LYS A 422 33.20 -2.60 26.65
C LYS A 422 33.41 -4.11 26.65
N THR A 423 32.78 -4.84 25.73
CA THR A 423 32.93 -6.30 25.62
C THR A 423 34.26 -6.70 24.97
N ALA A 424 34.80 -5.92 24.04
CA ALA A 424 36.13 -6.12 23.47
C ALA A 424 37.28 -5.81 24.45
N LEU A 425 37.02 -5.04 25.51
CA LEU A 425 37.98 -4.71 26.57
C LEU A 425 37.93 -5.69 27.76
N VAL A 426 37.09 -6.73 27.71
CA VAL A 426 37.17 -7.85 28.66
C VAL A 426 38.15 -8.86 28.06
N PRO A 427 39.37 -9.03 28.61
CA PRO A 427 40.22 -10.15 28.22
C PRO A 427 39.45 -11.44 28.52
N LEU A 428 39.42 -12.36 27.56
CA LEU A 428 39.07 -13.76 27.82
C LEU A 428 40.19 -14.38 28.67
N ASP A 429 40.22 -14.06 29.95
CA ASP A 429 41.08 -14.70 30.94
C ASP A 429 40.24 -15.03 32.18
N SER A 430 39.47 -16.11 32.08
CA SER A 430 38.98 -16.92 33.21
C SER A 430 38.13 -18.06 32.67
N GLY A 431 38.78 -19.17 32.30
CA GLY A 431 38.06 -20.38 31.89
C GLY A 431 38.88 -21.60 31.52
N ALA A 432 40.22 -21.53 31.50
CA ALA A 432 41.08 -22.66 31.11
C ALA A 432 41.96 -23.21 32.26
N LYS A 433 41.46 -23.25 33.50
CA LYS A 433 42.19 -23.84 34.65
C LYS A 433 41.38 -24.79 35.54
N ASN A 434 40.26 -25.34 35.07
CA ASN A 434 39.47 -26.32 35.83
C ASN A 434 39.13 -27.62 35.06
N ALA A 435 39.92 -28.00 34.05
CA ALA A 435 39.76 -29.26 33.33
C ALA A 435 40.88 -30.29 33.54
N GLU A 436 41.91 -29.99 34.35
CA GLU A 436 43.05 -30.91 34.60
C GLU A 436 43.05 -31.53 36.02
N LYS A 437 41.93 -31.47 36.76
CA LYS A 437 41.84 -32.03 38.11
C LYS A 437 40.85 -33.19 38.29
N GLU A 438 40.32 -33.75 37.21
CA GLU A 438 39.39 -34.90 37.26
C GLU A 438 39.88 -36.20 36.60
N LEU A 439 41.15 -36.29 36.17
CA LEU A 439 41.74 -37.55 35.70
C LEU A 439 43.11 -37.82 36.33
N GLY A 440 43.09 -38.08 37.64
CA GLY A 440 44.04 -38.98 38.31
C GLY A 440 43.18 -39.82 39.25
N ILE A 441 42.99 -41.11 39.04
CA ILE A 441 43.83 -42.17 39.58
C ILE A 441 43.46 -43.47 38.83
N LEU A 442 44.44 -44.17 38.28
CA LEU A 442 44.73 -45.58 38.57
C LEU A 442 46.12 -45.96 37.99
N SER A 443 47.10 -45.91 38.88
CA SER A 443 48.16 -46.90 39.13
C SER A 443 48.98 -47.51 37.96
N LYS A 444 50.27 -47.16 37.94
CA LYS A 444 51.42 -47.98 37.48
C LYS A 444 51.58 -49.27 38.34
N PRO A 445 52.59 -50.19 38.16
CA PRO A 445 53.77 -50.23 37.25
C PRO A 445 54.06 -51.62 36.64
N GLU A 446 55.28 -51.77 36.08
CA GLU A 446 56.04 -52.99 35.72
C GLU A 446 55.92 -53.47 34.27
N GLU A 447 56.95 -53.91 33.54
CA GLU A 447 58.43 -53.83 33.59
C GLU A 447 58.90 -54.61 32.33
N ASN A 448 60.14 -54.39 31.87
CA ASN A 448 60.91 -55.30 30.98
C ASN A 448 60.50 -55.40 29.48
N LEU A 449 61.39 -55.53 28.50
CA LEU A 449 62.85 -55.42 28.33
C LEU A 449 63.09 -55.59 26.81
N LYS A 450 63.98 -54.79 26.21
CA LYS A 450 64.61 -54.95 24.88
C LYS A 450 63.76 -54.81 23.61
#